data_AF-A0A843RKZ7-F1
#
_entry.id   AF-A0A843RKZ7-F1
#
_cell.length_a   1.000
_cell.length_b   1.000
_cell.length_c   1.000
_cell.angle_alpha   90.00
_cell.angle_beta   90.00
_cell.angle_gamma   90.00
#
_symmetry.space_group_name_H-M   'P 1'
#
loop_
_entity.id
_entity.type
_entity.pdbx_description
1 polymer ?
#
loop_
_entity_poly.entity_id
_entity_poly.type
_entity_poly.pdbx_seq_one_letter_code
_entity_poly.pdbx_strand_id
1 'polypeptide(L)'
;MGRQPEETAPREAQIHATAVMLPDPRLGEWAVLLRGPSGSGKSDLALRLIDRGASLVSDDQTLLRAIGPRLWAAPPAAIAGQLEVRGLGIAEIPYQAGAAVALLVDLVPAAEIERLPAATSEKLAGIAIQRIALDPAQLSAPEKLRLALRQAASHIMRAEPPADAVEGETGTIMTDDSLAEERSPAERRDGRTRLVLVTGMSGAGRSTALRVLEDEGYEAIDNLPLSLLNAVVNEVGLRRPVAVGVDIRTRDFAVGPILEQIDGLAANPRFAVTLVFVDCDDEVLGRRFTETRRRHPLAQGRPVADGLAVERRLVAPLRERADLVIDSSHLAPAELRQQLLGRFGLESPLGMSVFVTSFSFRQGLPREADLVFDVRFLANPHYDPVLKPLSGQDAAVADYVVRDAGFAPFFDHLTAMLEGLLPRYEQEGKSYLTIAVGCTGGRHRSVFVAERLASWLGERRRRVHLTHRDITRDPARAAGGR
;
A
#
# COMPACT_ATOMS: atom_id res chain seq x y z
N MET A 1 -62.71 4.64 20.12
CA MET A 1 -62.35 5.29 18.83
C MET A 1 -60.82 5.21 18.71
N GLY A 2 -60.33 4.01 18.37
CA GLY A 2 -58.89 3.74 18.29
C GLY A 2 -58.35 4.32 16.98
N ARG A 3 -57.35 5.20 17.08
CA ARG A 3 -56.63 5.69 15.90
C ARG A 3 -55.83 4.52 15.33
N GLN A 4 -56.19 4.10 14.13
CA GLN A 4 -55.34 3.27 13.28
C GLN A 4 -54.04 4.02 12.99
N PRO A 5 -52.87 3.34 12.98
CA PRO A 5 -51.65 3.95 12.45
C PRO A 5 -51.84 4.15 10.94
N GLU A 6 -51.63 5.38 10.46
CA GLU A 6 -51.57 5.68 9.03
C GLU A 6 -50.41 4.90 8.40
N GLU A 7 -50.75 3.90 7.60
CA GLU A 7 -49.83 3.21 6.71
C GLU A 7 -49.45 4.18 5.58
N THR A 8 -48.37 4.94 5.78
CA THR A 8 -47.85 5.90 4.78
C THR A 8 -47.45 5.17 3.50
N ALA A 9 -48.21 5.38 2.43
CA ALA A 9 -47.87 4.89 1.09
C ALA A 9 -46.44 5.32 0.68
N PRO A 10 -45.68 4.46 -0.04
CA PRO A 10 -44.34 4.80 -0.49
C PRO A 10 -44.37 6.04 -1.39
N ARG A 11 -43.56 7.04 -1.05
CA ARG A 11 -43.42 8.25 -1.85
C ARG A 11 -42.58 7.93 -3.08
N GLU A 12 -43.19 8.07 -4.26
CA GLU A 12 -42.52 7.89 -5.55
C GLU A 12 -42.23 9.25 -6.19
N ALA A 13 -41.08 9.37 -6.86
CA ALA A 13 -40.68 10.55 -7.60
C ALA A 13 -39.92 10.14 -8.87
N GLN A 14 -40.11 10.85 -9.98
CA GLN A 14 -39.31 10.67 -11.19
C GLN A 14 -38.39 11.88 -11.35
N ILE A 15 -37.11 11.61 -11.63
CA ILE A 15 -36.12 12.66 -11.85
C ILE A 15 -35.37 12.46 -13.17
N HIS A 16 -34.87 13.55 -13.74
CA HIS A 16 -34.00 13.53 -14.91
C HIS A 16 -32.54 13.34 -14.49
N ALA A 17 -32.13 12.08 -14.37
CA ALA A 17 -30.81 11.66 -13.95
C ALA A 17 -30.50 10.26 -14.48
N THR A 18 -29.22 9.96 -14.64
CA THR A 18 -28.70 8.62 -14.94
C THR A 18 -28.29 7.97 -13.62
N ALA A 19 -28.80 6.77 -13.32
CA ALA A 19 -28.43 6.02 -12.12
C ALA A 19 -27.47 4.89 -12.47
N VAL A 20 -26.37 4.80 -11.72
CA VAL A 20 -25.33 3.78 -11.92
C VAL A 20 -25.06 3.11 -10.59
N MET A 21 -25.10 1.79 -10.55
CA MET A 21 -24.78 0.98 -9.39
C MET A 21 -23.29 0.63 -9.42
N LEU A 22 -22.58 0.93 -8.33
CA LEU A 22 -21.18 0.62 -8.17
C LEU A 22 -21.03 -0.46 -7.11
N PRO A 23 -20.45 -1.63 -7.45
CA PRO A 23 -20.14 -2.64 -6.45
C PRO A 23 -18.97 -2.16 -5.59
N ASP A 24 -19.11 -2.35 -4.28
CA ASP A 24 -18.04 -2.18 -3.31
C ASP A 24 -17.92 -3.43 -2.42
N PRO A 25 -16.73 -4.05 -2.30
CA PRO A 25 -16.55 -5.28 -1.53
C PRO A 25 -16.90 -5.18 -0.04
N ARG A 26 -16.92 -3.97 0.53
CA ARG A 26 -17.18 -3.74 1.96
C ARG A 26 -18.58 -3.19 2.23
N LEU A 27 -19.09 -2.34 1.33
CA LEU A 27 -20.38 -1.65 1.52
C LEU A 27 -21.54 -2.32 0.78
N GLY A 28 -21.25 -3.29 -0.09
CA GLY A 28 -22.24 -3.89 -0.99
C GLY A 28 -22.46 -3.02 -2.23
N GLU A 29 -23.64 -3.13 -2.81
CA GLU A 29 -23.98 -2.47 -4.06
C GLU A 29 -24.78 -1.18 -3.79
N TRP A 30 -24.19 -0.03 -4.14
CA TRP A 30 -24.83 1.28 -3.98
C TRP A 30 -24.84 2.06 -5.29
N ALA A 31 -25.90 2.82 -5.50
CA ALA A 31 -26.07 3.64 -6.67
C ALA A 31 -25.76 5.12 -6.43
N VAL A 32 -25.25 5.75 -7.47
CA VAL A 32 -25.18 7.21 -7.63
C VAL A 32 -26.26 7.69 -8.58
N LEU A 33 -26.74 8.90 -8.36
CA LEU A 33 -27.58 9.65 -9.31
C LEU A 33 -26.76 10.75 -9.97
N LEU A 34 -26.59 10.66 -11.29
CA LEU A 34 -25.91 11.67 -12.10
C LEU A 34 -26.94 12.65 -12.64
N ARG A 35 -26.97 13.86 -12.11
CA ARG A 35 -27.88 14.94 -12.52
C ARG A 35 -27.11 16.03 -13.23
N GLY A 36 -27.66 16.53 -14.33
CA GLY A 36 -27.07 17.63 -15.08
C GLY A 36 -27.87 17.91 -16.35
N PRO A 37 -27.69 19.09 -16.97
CA PRO A 37 -28.37 19.44 -18.21
C PRO A 37 -28.04 18.44 -19.33
N SER A 38 -28.87 18.40 -20.38
CA SER A 38 -28.58 17.58 -21.56
C SER A 38 -27.20 17.93 -22.14
N GLY A 39 -26.37 16.91 -22.36
CA GLY A 39 -25.00 17.09 -22.84
C GLY A 39 -23.96 17.42 -21.77
N SER A 40 -24.32 17.44 -20.48
CA SER A 40 -23.35 17.54 -19.38
C SER A 40 -22.36 16.38 -19.32
N GLY A 41 -22.64 15.23 -19.96
CA GLY A 41 -21.75 14.07 -19.95
C GLY A 41 -22.20 12.93 -19.03
N LYS A 42 -23.48 12.89 -18.62
CA LYS A 42 -24.07 11.83 -17.79
C LYS A 42 -23.78 10.42 -18.35
N SER A 43 -24.16 10.17 -19.61
CA SER A 43 -24.03 8.87 -20.26
C SER A 43 -22.57 8.49 -20.53
N ASP A 44 -21.70 9.47 -20.84
CA ASP A 44 -20.25 9.23 -20.99
C ASP A 44 -19.60 8.81 -19.66
N LEU A 45 -19.93 9.51 -18.58
CA LEU A 45 -19.43 9.15 -17.25
C LEU A 45 -19.98 7.79 -16.80
N ALA A 46 -21.26 7.50 -17.07
CA ALA A 46 -21.85 6.20 -16.82
C ALA A 46 -21.13 5.08 -17.58
N LEU A 47 -20.82 5.29 -18.86
CA LEU A 47 -20.08 4.32 -19.66
C LEU A 47 -18.67 4.05 -19.10
N ARG A 48 -17.95 5.10 -18.68
CA ARG A 48 -16.63 4.97 -18.04
C ARG A 48 -16.68 4.24 -16.69
N LEU A 49 -17.79 4.38 -15.96
CA LEU A 49 -18.04 3.63 -14.73
C LEU A 49 -18.33 2.16 -15.01
N ILE A 50 -19.14 1.88 -16.05
CA ILE A 50 -19.48 0.51 -16.47
C ILE A 50 -18.23 -0.25 -16.92
N ASP A 51 -17.35 0.38 -17.70
CA ASP A 51 -16.03 -0.17 -18.08
C ASP A 51 -15.16 -0.53 -16.86
N ARG A 52 -15.39 0.14 -15.73
CA ARG A 52 -14.74 -0.13 -14.43
C ARG A 52 -15.56 -1.07 -13.53
N GLY A 53 -16.48 -1.86 -14.10
CA GLY A 53 -17.26 -2.86 -13.39
C GLY A 53 -18.48 -2.31 -12.64
N ALA A 54 -18.96 -1.10 -12.95
CA ALA A 54 -20.28 -0.65 -12.50
C ALA A 54 -21.39 -1.24 -13.39
N SER A 55 -22.63 -1.20 -12.93
CA SER A 55 -23.81 -1.59 -13.71
C SER A 55 -24.74 -0.42 -13.91
N LEU A 56 -25.35 -0.31 -15.09
CA LEU A 56 -26.40 0.67 -15.33
C LEU A 56 -27.62 0.33 -14.47
N VAL A 57 -28.29 1.32 -13.90
CA VAL A 57 -29.63 1.14 -13.32
C VAL A 57 -30.66 1.79 -14.25
N SER A 58 -30.41 3.03 -14.67
CA SER A 58 -31.26 3.79 -15.59
C SER A 58 -30.46 4.89 -16.28
N ASP A 59 -30.87 5.26 -17.50
CA ASP A 59 -30.33 6.42 -18.21
C ASP A 59 -31.39 7.49 -18.39
N ASP A 60 -30.98 8.75 -18.21
CA ASP A 60 -31.74 9.99 -18.44
C ASP A 60 -33.01 10.21 -17.60
N GLN A 61 -33.80 9.16 -17.32
CA GLN A 61 -34.95 9.17 -16.43
C GLN A 61 -34.83 8.07 -15.39
N THR A 62 -34.92 8.46 -14.11
CA THR A 62 -34.83 7.53 -12.98
C THR A 62 -36.06 7.64 -12.10
N LEU A 63 -36.69 6.50 -11.82
CA LEU A 63 -37.76 6.37 -10.83
C LEU A 63 -37.14 6.19 -9.45
N LEU A 64 -37.58 6.99 -8.50
CA LEU A 64 -37.13 6.98 -7.12
C LEU A 64 -38.26 6.61 -6.19
N ARG A 65 -37.99 5.70 -5.25
CA ARG A 65 -38.93 5.31 -4.19
C ARG A 65 -38.23 5.25 -2.85
N ALA A 66 -38.90 5.69 -1.80
CA ALA A 66 -38.43 5.48 -0.43
C ALA A 66 -38.80 4.05 0.03
N ILE A 67 -37.82 3.28 0.47
CA ILE A 67 -38.02 1.96 1.11
C ILE A 67 -37.34 2.00 2.48
N GLY A 68 -38.14 2.11 3.55
CA GLY A 68 -37.62 2.36 4.89
C GLY A 68 -36.80 3.67 4.93
N PRO A 69 -35.58 3.67 5.50
CA PRO A 69 -34.72 4.85 5.52
C PRO A 69 -33.93 5.07 4.21
N ARG A 70 -34.07 4.19 3.22
CA ARG A 70 -33.25 4.20 2.00
C ARG A 70 -34.02 4.73 0.80
N LEU A 71 -33.31 5.47 -0.04
CA LEU A 71 -33.79 5.83 -1.37
C LEU A 71 -33.42 4.71 -2.35
N TRP A 72 -34.35 4.30 -3.19
CA TRP A 72 -34.15 3.27 -4.21
C TRP A 72 -34.36 3.86 -5.60
N ALA A 73 -33.44 3.58 -6.52
CA ALA A 73 -33.54 3.94 -7.93
C ALA A 73 -33.93 2.73 -8.78
N ALA A 74 -34.74 2.94 -9.81
CA ALA A 74 -35.11 1.96 -10.81
C ALA A 74 -35.33 2.64 -12.18
N PRO A 75 -35.15 1.90 -13.30
CA PRO A 75 -35.49 2.42 -14.62
C PRO A 75 -37.01 2.44 -14.87
N PRO A 76 -37.54 3.42 -15.63
CA PRO A 76 -38.84 3.28 -16.26
C PRO A 76 -38.84 2.08 -17.22
N ALA A 77 -39.91 1.29 -17.21
CA ALA A 77 -39.99 0.04 -17.99
C ALA A 77 -39.74 0.23 -19.50
N ALA A 78 -40.07 1.39 -20.05
CA ALA A 78 -39.92 1.69 -21.48
C ALA A 78 -38.46 1.87 -21.93
N ILE A 79 -37.54 2.20 -21.03
CA ILE A 79 -36.13 2.53 -21.33
C ILE A 79 -35.13 1.69 -20.51
N ALA A 80 -35.61 0.62 -19.88
CA ALA A 80 -34.75 -0.25 -19.08
C ALA A 80 -33.66 -0.90 -19.93
N GLY A 81 -32.41 -0.86 -19.46
CA GLY A 81 -31.26 -1.42 -20.18
C GLY A 81 -30.81 -0.63 -21.41
N GLN A 82 -31.35 0.56 -21.65
CA GLN A 82 -30.96 1.42 -22.77
C GLN A 82 -30.05 2.56 -22.27
N LEU A 83 -28.93 2.78 -22.97
CA LEU A 83 -28.03 3.91 -22.75
C LEU A 83 -27.85 4.69 -24.06
N GLU A 84 -28.09 6.00 -24.06
CA GLU A 84 -27.79 6.84 -25.22
C GLU A 84 -26.29 7.18 -25.26
N VAL A 85 -25.57 6.59 -26.22
CA VAL A 85 -24.15 6.88 -26.43
C VAL A 85 -23.99 7.84 -27.61
N ARG A 86 -23.55 9.07 -27.32
CA ARG A 86 -23.35 10.09 -28.36
C ARG A 86 -22.42 9.59 -29.47
N GLY A 87 -22.89 9.69 -30.71
CA GLY A 87 -22.17 9.21 -31.89
C GLY A 87 -22.43 7.74 -32.26
N LEU A 88 -23.01 6.94 -31.35
CA LEU A 88 -23.39 5.54 -31.59
C LEU A 88 -24.90 5.31 -31.55
N GLY A 89 -25.68 6.20 -30.92
CA GLY A 89 -27.12 6.04 -30.74
C GLY A 89 -27.47 5.31 -29.43
N ILE A 90 -28.68 4.78 -29.36
CA ILE A 90 -29.14 4.01 -28.18
C ILE A 90 -28.55 2.61 -28.25
N ALA A 91 -27.83 2.22 -27.20
CA ALA A 91 -27.23 0.91 -27.03
C ALA A 91 -27.91 0.13 -25.91
N GLU A 92 -28.09 -1.18 -26.10
CA GLU A 92 -28.52 -2.09 -25.02
C GLU A 92 -27.31 -2.48 -24.15
N ILE A 93 -27.42 -2.26 -22.84
CA ILE A 93 -26.36 -2.53 -21.87
C ILE A 93 -26.93 -3.35 -20.70
N PRO A 94 -26.19 -4.33 -20.15
CA PRO A 94 -26.57 -5.00 -18.91
C PRO A 94 -26.92 -4.01 -17.81
N TYR A 95 -28.09 -4.20 -17.20
CA TYR A 95 -28.61 -3.29 -16.19
C TYR A 95 -29.14 -4.02 -14.96
N GLN A 96 -29.29 -3.27 -13.88
CA GLN A 96 -29.87 -3.69 -12.62
C GLN A 96 -31.27 -3.07 -12.48
N ALA A 97 -32.26 -3.91 -12.16
CA ALA A 97 -33.67 -3.47 -12.08
C ALA A 97 -33.93 -2.47 -10.94
N GLY A 98 -33.02 -2.38 -9.98
CA GLY A 98 -32.97 -1.27 -9.05
C GLY A 98 -31.82 -1.40 -8.05
N ALA A 99 -31.49 -0.29 -7.39
CA ALA A 99 -30.40 -0.22 -6.42
C ALA A 99 -30.66 0.86 -5.35
N ALA A 100 -30.08 0.67 -4.17
CA ALA A 100 -30.12 1.67 -3.10
C ALA A 100 -29.21 2.85 -3.46
N VAL A 101 -29.74 4.06 -3.42
CA VAL A 101 -29.02 5.30 -3.72
C VAL A 101 -28.37 5.85 -2.47
N ALA A 102 -27.08 6.16 -2.55
CA ALA A 102 -26.36 6.83 -1.46
C ALA A 102 -25.92 8.26 -1.81
N LEU A 103 -25.80 8.60 -3.10
CA LEU A 103 -25.19 9.86 -3.51
C LEU A 103 -25.89 10.49 -4.71
N LEU A 104 -26.13 11.80 -4.63
CA LEU A 104 -26.53 12.65 -5.74
C LEU A 104 -25.33 13.47 -6.24
N VAL A 105 -25.10 13.47 -7.55
CA VAL A 105 -23.97 14.12 -8.19
C VAL A 105 -24.48 15.10 -9.23
N ASP A 106 -24.25 16.41 -9.00
CA ASP A 106 -24.50 17.46 -9.95
C ASP A 106 -23.30 17.63 -10.89
N LEU A 107 -23.49 17.39 -12.17
CA LEU A 107 -22.46 17.49 -13.19
C LEU A 107 -22.30 18.95 -13.64
N VAL A 108 -21.18 19.57 -13.26
CA VAL A 108 -20.86 20.97 -13.55
C VAL A 108 -19.39 21.12 -13.96
N PRO A 109 -19.02 22.12 -14.78
CA PRO A 109 -17.62 22.36 -15.15
C PRO A 109 -16.71 22.59 -13.93
N ALA A 110 -15.44 22.17 -14.00
CA ALA A 110 -14.50 22.32 -12.88
C ALA A 110 -14.33 23.75 -12.36
N ALA A 111 -14.55 24.76 -13.22
CA ALA A 111 -14.47 26.17 -12.83
C ALA A 111 -15.56 26.59 -11.82
N GLU A 112 -16.69 25.88 -11.79
CA GLU A 112 -17.82 26.14 -10.90
C GLU A 112 -17.73 25.34 -9.59
N ILE A 113 -16.75 24.44 -9.49
CA ILE A 113 -16.55 23.60 -8.31
C ILE A 113 -15.61 24.31 -7.34
N GLU A 114 -16.12 24.70 -6.18
CA GLU A 114 -15.32 25.24 -5.10
C GLU A 114 -14.19 24.27 -4.71
N ARG A 115 -13.02 24.81 -4.36
CA ARG A 115 -11.87 23.98 -3.96
C ARG A 115 -12.15 23.14 -2.71
N LEU A 116 -12.99 23.66 -1.81
CA LEU A 116 -13.43 23.04 -0.56
C LEU A 116 -14.94 23.28 -0.39
N PRO A 117 -15.79 22.50 -1.08
CA PRO A 117 -17.23 22.69 -1.01
C PRO A 117 -17.77 22.25 0.35
N ALA A 118 -18.75 22.97 0.88
CA ALA A 118 -19.47 22.54 2.07
C ALA A 118 -20.23 21.23 1.82
N ALA A 119 -20.39 20.41 2.87
CA ALA A 119 -21.23 19.23 2.77
C ALA A 119 -22.69 19.65 2.54
N THR A 120 -23.28 19.21 1.41
CA THR A 120 -24.67 19.49 1.10
C THR A 120 -25.49 18.21 1.01
N SER A 121 -26.79 18.33 1.29
CA SER A 121 -27.76 17.23 1.15
C SER A 121 -29.03 17.75 0.49
N GLU A 122 -29.72 16.89 -0.24
CA GLU A 122 -31.00 17.18 -0.88
C GLU A 122 -32.01 16.10 -0.53
N LYS A 123 -33.29 16.49 -0.34
CA LYS A 123 -34.36 15.53 -0.06
C LYS A 123 -34.97 15.04 -1.36
N LEU A 124 -34.83 13.75 -1.65
CA LEU A 124 -35.43 13.07 -2.80
C LEU A 124 -36.40 12.00 -2.28
N ALA A 125 -37.65 12.00 -2.76
CA ALA A 125 -38.73 11.13 -2.28
C ALA A 125 -38.89 11.13 -0.73
N GLY A 126 -38.50 12.22 -0.05
CA GLY A 126 -38.52 12.35 1.41
C GLY A 126 -37.26 11.89 2.14
N ILE A 127 -36.30 11.25 1.47
CA ILE A 127 -35.02 10.81 2.03
C ILE A 127 -33.93 11.85 1.74
N ALA A 128 -33.18 12.25 2.77
CA ALA A 128 -32.04 13.15 2.60
C ALA A 128 -30.83 12.39 2.05
N ILE A 129 -30.34 12.79 0.88
CA ILE A 129 -29.18 12.19 0.21
C ILE A 129 -28.07 13.21 0.12
N GLN A 130 -26.82 12.77 0.34
CA GLN A 130 -25.66 13.62 0.19
C GLN A 130 -25.52 14.06 -1.27
N ARG A 131 -25.24 15.36 -1.47
CA ARG A 131 -25.12 15.98 -2.78
C ARG A 131 -23.73 16.56 -2.97
N ILE A 132 -23.13 16.28 -4.11
CA ILE A 132 -21.83 16.83 -4.52
C ILE A 132 -21.88 17.39 -5.94
N ALA A 133 -20.95 18.29 -6.24
CA ALA A 133 -20.68 18.75 -7.61
C ALA A 133 -19.46 17.98 -8.18
N LEU A 134 -19.51 17.61 -9.46
CA LEU A 134 -18.44 16.87 -10.13
C LEU A 134 -18.29 17.33 -11.58
N ASP A 135 -17.05 17.51 -12.03
CA ASP A 135 -16.77 17.73 -13.45
C ASP A 135 -16.64 16.38 -14.16
N PRO A 136 -17.60 16.00 -15.01
CA PRO A 136 -17.56 14.72 -15.70
C PRO A 136 -16.40 14.66 -16.70
N ALA A 137 -15.93 15.76 -17.28
CA ALA A 137 -14.87 15.73 -18.28
C ALA A 137 -13.50 15.36 -17.71
N GLN A 138 -13.33 15.41 -16.39
CA GLN A 138 -12.08 15.02 -15.75
C GLN A 138 -11.85 13.51 -15.84
N LEU A 139 -10.62 13.11 -16.17
CA LEU A 139 -10.21 11.70 -16.17
C LEU A 139 -10.37 11.04 -14.80
N SER A 140 -10.30 11.82 -13.73
CA SER A 140 -10.47 11.36 -12.34
C SER A 140 -11.93 11.30 -11.88
N ALA A 141 -12.92 11.67 -12.72
CA ALA A 141 -14.32 11.73 -12.33
C ALA A 141 -14.88 10.39 -11.80
N PRO A 142 -14.64 9.23 -12.44
CA PRO A 142 -15.14 7.95 -11.93
C PRO A 142 -14.56 7.61 -10.54
N GLU A 143 -13.30 8.00 -10.30
CA GLU A 143 -12.55 7.66 -9.09
C GLU A 143 -12.98 8.56 -7.92
N LYS A 144 -13.22 9.85 -8.19
CA LYS A 144 -13.81 10.79 -7.24
C LYS A 144 -15.22 10.38 -6.82
N LEU A 145 -16.00 9.88 -7.77
CA LEU A 145 -17.36 9.44 -7.54
C LEU A 145 -17.39 8.16 -6.70
N ARG A 146 -16.51 7.20 -6.94
CA ARG A 146 -16.34 6.01 -6.07
C ARG A 146 -15.99 6.39 -4.63
N LEU A 147 -15.08 7.35 -4.46
CA LEU A 147 -14.71 7.84 -3.13
C LEU A 147 -15.89 8.53 -2.42
N ALA A 148 -16.60 9.43 -3.11
CA ALA A 148 -17.75 10.13 -2.55
C ALA A 148 -18.90 9.17 -2.22
N LEU A 149 -19.13 8.15 -3.05
CA LEU A 149 -20.15 7.13 -2.81
C LEU A 149 -19.85 6.33 -1.54
N ARG A 150 -18.59 5.93 -1.32
CA ARG A 150 -18.18 5.21 -0.11
C ARG A 150 -18.46 6.02 1.15
N GLN A 151 -18.13 7.32 1.12
CA GLN A 151 -18.41 8.22 2.23
C GLN A 151 -19.92 8.31 2.51
N ALA A 152 -20.71 8.53 1.46
CA ALA A 152 -22.16 8.68 1.59
C ALA A 152 -22.86 7.39 2.06
N ALA A 153 -22.52 6.25 1.48
CA ALA A 153 -23.07 4.95 1.85
C ALA A 153 -22.70 4.56 3.29
N SER A 154 -21.45 4.80 3.71
CA SER A 154 -20.99 4.58 5.09
C SER A 154 -21.79 5.42 6.09
N HIS A 155 -22.13 6.67 5.75
CA HIS A 155 -22.97 7.52 6.59
C HIS A 155 -24.40 6.97 6.74
N ILE A 156 -25.01 6.49 5.65
CA ILE A 156 -26.34 5.88 5.67
C ILE A 156 -26.33 4.61 6.54
N MET A 157 -25.33 3.74 6.36
CA MET A 157 -25.22 2.49 7.14
C MET A 157 -24.96 2.73 8.64
N ARG A 158 -24.29 3.83 9.01
CA ARG A 158 -24.08 4.21 10.42
C ARG A 158 -25.32 4.81 11.09
N ALA A 159 -26.23 5.39 10.31
CA ALA A 159 -27.46 5.99 10.81
C ALA A 159 -28.57 4.95 11.06
N GLU A 160 -28.40 3.72 10.56
CA GLU A 160 -29.27 2.58 10.86
C GLU A 160 -28.79 1.92 12.18
N PRO A 161 -29.67 1.68 13.17
CA PRO A 161 -29.31 0.83 14.30
C PRO A 161 -29.02 -0.59 13.79
N PRO A 162 -28.08 -1.32 14.41
CA PRO A 162 -27.80 -2.71 14.04
C PRO A 162 -29.09 -3.54 14.15
N ALA A 163 -29.31 -4.43 13.18
CA ALA A 163 -30.55 -5.22 13.05
C ALA A 163 -30.81 -6.23 14.20
N ASP A 164 -29.96 -6.27 15.22
CA ASP A 164 -29.96 -7.30 16.27
C ASP A 164 -30.01 -6.71 17.70
N ALA A 165 -30.89 -5.74 17.93
CA ALA A 165 -31.21 -5.26 19.28
C ALA A 165 -32.71 -5.41 19.58
N VAL A 166 -33.14 -6.65 19.76
CA VAL A 166 -34.34 -7.01 20.53
C VAL A 166 -33.90 -7.97 21.62
N GLU A 167 -33.65 -7.43 22.82
CA GLU A 167 -33.68 -8.18 24.08
C GLU A 167 -35.07 -8.85 24.16
N GLY A 168 -35.27 -10.13 24.44
CA GLY A 168 -34.50 -11.11 25.17
C GLY A 168 -35.52 -11.77 26.11
N GLU A 169 -35.83 -13.04 25.91
CA GLU A 169 -36.33 -13.87 27.02
C GLU A 169 -35.98 -15.34 26.80
N THR A 170 -35.38 -15.87 27.85
CA THR A 170 -34.79 -17.18 28.06
C THR A 170 -35.67 -18.36 27.66
N GLY A 171 -35.11 -19.25 26.84
CA GLY A 171 -35.53 -20.65 26.71
C GLY A 171 -34.30 -21.53 26.53
N THR A 172 -33.87 -22.18 27.61
CA THR A 172 -32.82 -23.21 27.61
C THR A 172 -33.21 -24.36 26.68
N ILE A 173 -32.26 -24.88 25.89
CA ILE A 173 -31.95 -26.31 25.70
C ILE A 173 -30.67 -26.44 24.87
N MET A 174 -29.74 -27.22 25.41
CA MET A 174 -28.51 -27.75 24.81
C MET A 174 -28.81 -28.59 23.56
N THR A 175 -27.95 -28.56 22.55
CA THR A 175 -26.98 -29.65 22.23
C THR A 175 -26.30 -29.39 20.87
N ASP A 176 -24.98 -29.66 20.84
CA ASP A 176 -24.09 -29.99 19.72
C ASP A 176 -24.24 -29.20 18.42
N ASP A 177 -23.34 -28.26 18.10
CA ASP A 177 -21.94 -28.51 17.73
C ASP A 177 -21.80 -29.50 16.56
N SER A 178 -21.71 -28.96 15.35
CA SER A 178 -20.63 -29.34 14.43
C SER A 178 -20.60 -28.47 13.16
N LEU A 179 -19.46 -27.78 13.01
CA LEU A 179 -18.73 -27.53 11.77
C LEU A 179 -19.14 -26.34 10.89
N ALA A 180 -18.54 -25.18 11.18
CA ALA A 180 -17.73 -24.46 10.19
C ALA A 180 -16.75 -23.53 10.92
N GLU A 181 -15.51 -24.00 11.03
CA GLU A 181 -14.39 -23.37 11.73
C GLU A 181 -14.14 -21.93 11.27
N GLU A 182 -14.13 -21.05 12.27
CA GLU A 182 -13.50 -19.75 12.27
C GLU A 182 -12.03 -19.87 11.84
N ARG A 183 -11.65 -19.18 10.76
CA ARG A 183 -10.24 -18.79 10.60
C ARG A 183 -10.02 -17.52 11.41
N SER A 184 -9.38 -17.68 12.56
CA SER A 184 -9.11 -16.64 13.55
C SER A 184 -8.32 -15.45 12.95
N PRO A 185 -8.59 -14.23 13.42
CA PRO A 185 -7.87 -13.02 13.01
C PRO A 185 -6.46 -13.06 13.63
N ALA A 186 -5.43 -13.13 12.78
CA ALA A 186 -4.04 -13.06 13.20
C ALA A 186 -3.76 -11.78 14.03
N GLU A 187 -3.76 -11.98 15.35
CA GLU A 187 -2.88 -11.42 16.38
C GLU A 187 -2.47 -9.94 16.25
N ARG A 188 -3.27 -9.09 16.92
CA ARG A 188 -2.89 -7.72 17.30
C ARG A 188 -1.83 -7.77 18.40
N ARG A 189 -0.56 -7.59 18.03
CA ARG A 189 0.56 -7.66 18.98
C ARG A 189 0.72 -6.43 19.91
N ASP A 190 -0.04 -5.35 19.69
CA ASP A 190 0.03 -4.10 20.50
C ASP A 190 -1.29 -3.27 20.52
N GLY A 191 -2.40 -3.77 19.96
CA GLY A 191 -3.64 -2.99 19.77
C GLY A 191 -3.55 -1.81 18.78
N ARG A 192 -2.32 -1.43 18.35
CA ARG A 192 -2.02 -0.39 17.36
C ARG A 192 -2.19 -0.88 15.93
N THR A 193 -2.66 0.00 15.06
CA THR A 193 -2.69 -0.24 13.61
C THR A 193 -1.31 0.05 13.02
N ARG A 194 -0.70 -0.91 12.32
CA ARG A 194 0.57 -0.69 11.61
C ARG A 194 0.33 0.18 10.37
N LEU A 195 1.11 1.26 10.23
CA LEU A 195 1.08 2.16 9.10
C LEU A 195 2.49 2.24 8.50
N VAL A 196 2.65 1.81 7.26
CA VAL A 196 3.92 1.88 6.53
C VAL A 196 3.83 2.95 5.47
N LEU A 197 4.67 3.97 5.58
CA LEU A 197 4.78 5.04 4.60
C LEU A 197 5.96 4.72 3.68
N VAL A 198 5.69 4.50 2.40
CA VAL A 198 6.72 4.18 1.40
C VAL A 198 6.97 5.40 0.53
N THR A 199 8.17 5.95 0.64
CA THR A 199 8.69 7.05 -0.18
C THR A 199 10.03 6.67 -0.80
N GLY A 200 10.66 7.57 -1.55
CA GLY A 200 11.97 7.32 -2.13
C GLY A 200 12.21 8.06 -3.44
N MET A 201 13.37 7.78 -4.03
CA MET A 201 13.73 8.31 -5.35
C MET A 201 12.80 7.75 -6.43
N SER A 202 12.44 8.57 -7.41
CA SER A 202 11.63 8.11 -8.54
C SER A 202 12.37 7.00 -9.30
N GLY A 203 11.71 5.86 -9.53
CA GLY A 203 12.33 4.69 -10.17
C GLY A 203 13.11 3.76 -9.24
N ALA A 204 13.19 4.06 -7.93
CA ALA A 204 13.86 3.18 -6.96
C ALA A 204 13.05 1.92 -6.60
N GLY A 205 11.77 1.83 -6.98
CA GLY A 205 10.95 0.64 -6.75
C GLY A 205 9.89 0.78 -5.65
N ARG A 206 9.52 2.01 -5.27
CA ARG A 206 8.37 2.30 -4.39
C ARG A 206 7.08 1.56 -4.78
N SER A 207 6.74 1.54 -6.07
CA SER A 207 5.56 0.82 -6.57
C SER A 207 5.68 -0.70 -6.38
N THR A 208 6.88 -1.25 -6.54
CA THR A 208 7.16 -2.66 -6.24
C THR A 208 6.99 -2.94 -4.76
N ALA A 209 7.49 -2.04 -3.90
CA ALA A 209 7.36 -2.18 -2.46
C ALA A 209 5.91 -2.14 -1.99
N LEU A 210 5.09 -1.23 -2.51
CA LEU A 210 3.65 -1.16 -2.21
C LEU A 210 2.93 -2.44 -2.63
N ARG A 211 3.23 -2.96 -3.83
CA ARG A 211 2.63 -4.21 -4.32
C ARG A 211 3.02 -5.42 -3.47
N VAL A 212 4.27 -5.47 -3.00
CA VAL A 212 4.70 -6.52 -2.06
C VAL A 212 3.93 -6.42 -0.75
N LEU A 213 3.76 -5.22 -0.20
CA LEU A 213 2.98 -5.03 1.03
C LEU A 213 1.50 -5.40 0.83
N GLU A 214 0.93 -5.07 -0.33
CA GLU A 214 -0.43 -5.46 -0.72
C GLU A 214 -0.59 -6.99 -0.76
N ASP A 215 0.35 -7.69 -1.40
CA ASP A 215 0.39 -9.16 -1.44
C ASP A 215 0.47 -9.77 -0.01
N GLU A 216 1.11 -9.07 0.93
CA GLU A 216 1.24 -9.46 2.35
C GLU A 216 0.06 -9.02 3.23
N GLY A 217 -1.04 -8.55 2.63
CA GLY A 217 -2.27 -8.23 3.34
C GLY A 217 -2.35 -6.81 3.89
N TYR A 218 -1.42 -5.92 3.52
CA TYR A 218 -1.59 -4.49 3.76
C TYR A 218 -2.64 -3.89 2.82
N GLU A 219 -3.41 -2.93 3.32
CA GLU A 219 -4.19 -2.04 2.47
C GLU A 219 -3.25 -1.00 1.85
N ALA A 220 -2.81 -1.26 0.63
CA ALA A 220 -1.88 -0.41 -0.09
C ALA A 220 -2.60 0.72 -0.85
N ILE A 221 -2.19 1.96 -0.63
CA ILE A 221 -2.73 3.15 -1.29
C ILE A 221 -1.59 3.92 -1.93
N ASP A 222 -1.58 4.00 -3.26
CA ASP A 222 -0.58 4.79 -3.99
C ASP A 222 -1.07 6.23 -4.22
N ASN A 223 -0.14 7.18 -4.14
CA ASN A 223 -0.33 8.59 -4.50
C ASN A 223 -1.41 9.32 -3.68
N LEU A 224 -1.56 8.94 -2.40
CA LEU A 224 -2.52 9.57 -1.49
C LEU A 224 -2.04 10.98 -1.11
N PRO A 225 -2.84 12.04 -1.33
CA PRO A 225 -2.55 13.35 -0.77
C PRO A 225 -2.39 13.27 0.75
N LEU A 226 -1.32 13.84 1.29
CA LEU A 226 -0.99 13.74 2.72
C LEU A 226 -2.06 14.37 3.62
N SER A 227 -2.76 15.39 3.14
CA SER A 227 -3.91 15.98 3.83
C SER A 227 -5.04 14.98 4.10
N LEU A 228 -5.15 13.92 3.28
CA LEU A 228 -6.14 12.87 3.43
C LEU A 228 -5.62 11.68 4.23
N LEU A 229 -4.31 11.63 4.55
CA LEU A 229 -3.71 10.53 5.28
C LEU A 229 -4.45 10.33 6.61
N ASN A 230 -4.55 11.37 7.44
CA ASN A 230 -5.27 11.31 8.71
C ASN A 230 -6.72 10.85 8.57
N ALA A 231 -7.45 11.28 7.53
CA ALA A 231 -8.83 10.85 7.33
C ALA A 231 -8.93 9.36 7.03
N VAL A 232 -8.02 8.85 6.18
CA VAL A 232 -7.93 7.43 5.83
C VAL A 232 -7.49 6.58 7.03
N VAL A 233 -6.49 7.03 7.82
CA VAL A 233 -6.02 6.24 8.97
C VAL A 233 -6.97 6.31 10.17
N ASN A 234 -7.71 7.40 10.34
CA ASN A 234 -8.62 7.58 11.48
C ASN A 234 -10.01 6.95 11.29
N GLU A 235 -10.39 6.54 10.09
CA GLU A 235 -11.62 5.77 9.89
C GLU A 235 -11.61 4.53 10.82
N VAL A 236 -12.66 4.38 11.63
CA VAL A 236 -12.73 3.37 12.71
C VAL A 236 -12.84 2.00 12.07
N GLY A 237 -11.71 1.31 11.90
CA GLY A 237 -11.74 -0.08 11.43
C GLY A 237 -10.64 -0.53 10.48
N LEU A 238 -9.43 0.05 10.52
CA LEU A 238 -8.27 -0.63 9.92
C LEU A 238 -7.99 -1.94 10.67
N ARG A 239 -8.73 -2.99 10.29
CA ARG A 239 -8.55 -4.38 10.71
C ARG A 239 -7.28 -4.97 10.11
N ARG A 240 -6.75 -4.33 9.06
CA ARG A 240 -5.52 -4.68 8.36
C ARG A 240 -4.53 -3.52 8.46
N PRO A 241 -3.22 -3.79 8.43
CA PRO A 241 -2.22 -2.74 8.38
C PRO A 241 -2.33 -1.96 7.05
N VAL A 242 -1.84 -0.73 7.00
CA VAL A 242 -1.94 0.15 5.83
C VAL A 242 -0.56 0.46 5.29
N ALA A 243 -0.41 0.48 3.97
CA ALA A 243 0.79 0.93 3.28
C ALA A 243 0.46 2.13 2.39
N VAL A 244 1.06 3.28 2.61
CA VAL A 244 0.79 4.49 1.81
C VAL A 244 2.02 4.90 1.02
N GLY A 245 1.86 5.00 -0.29
CA GLY A 245 2.86 5.49 -1.21
C GLY A 245 2.84 7.00 -1.32
N VAL A 246 3.96 7.63 -1.00
CA VAL A 246 4.15 9.09 -1.14
C VAL A 246 5.32 9.33 -2.08
N ASP A 247 5.13 10.11 -3.15
CA ASP A 247 6.23 10.52 -4.03
C ASP A 247 6.06 11.96 -4.51
N ILE A 248 7.07 12.47 -5.23
CA ILE A 248 7.08 13.83 -5.77
C ILE A 248 5.92 14.14 -6.75
N ARG A 249 5.17 13.13 -7.21
CA ARG A 249 3.99 13.29 -8.08
C ARG A 249 2.71 13.40 -7.26
N THR A 250 2.77 13.11 -5.97
CA THR A 250 1.66 13.33 -5.04
C THR A 250 1.31 14.80 -5.02
N ARG A 251 0.01 15.10 -5.14
CA ARG A 251 -0.49 16.47 -5.12
C ARG A 251 -0.09 17.14 -3.81
N ASP A 252 0.36 18.38 -3.90
CA ASP A 252 0.85 19.17 -2.75
C ASP A 252 2.09 18.58 -2.05
N PHE A 253 2.92 17.82 -2.78
CA PHE A 253 4.17 17.29 -2.24
C PHE A 253 5.11 18.42 -1.80
N ALA A 254 5.34 18.52 -0.49
CA ALA A 254 6.30 19.41 0.13
C ALA A 254 6.87 18.72 1.35
N VAL A 255 8.19 18.52 1.38
CA VAL A 255 8.91 17.70 2.36
C VAL A 255 8.61 18.08 3.81
N GLY A 256 8.60 19.37 4.14
CA GLY A 256 8.29 19.87 5.49
C GLY A 256 6.92 19.40 5.99
N PRO A 257 5.81 19.73 5.29
CA PRO A 257 4.49 19.21 5.63
C PRO A 257 4.38 17.67 5.72
N ILE A 258 5.15 16.92 4.92
CA ILE A 258 5.18 15.45 5.03
C ILE A 258 5.76 15.05 6.38
N LEU A 259 6.92 15.60 6.75
CA LEU A 259 7.59 15.28 8.01
C LEU A 259 6.70 15.62 9.20
N GLU A 260 6.06 16.79 9.20
CA GLU A 260 5.12 17.20 10.25
C GLU A 260 3.94 16.22 10.39
N GLN A 261 3.38 15.74 9.27
CA GLN A 261 2.30 14.74 9.30
C GLN A 261 2.79 13.38 9.80
N ILE A 262 4.00 12.96 9.42
CA ILE A 262 4.61 11.72 9.89
C ILE A 262 4.80 11.76 11.40
N ASP A 263 5.35 12.86 11.92
CA ASP A 263 5.58 13.03 13.34
C ASP A 263 4.25 13.11 14.11
N GLY A 264 3.23 13.78 13.56
CA GLY A 264 1.88 13.80 14.15
C GLY A 264 1.23 12.41 14.22
N LEU A 265 1.40 11.58 13.18
CA LEU A 265 0.91 10.20 13.16
C LEU A 265 1.71 9.30 14.11
N ALA A 266 3.03 9.47 14.17
CA ALA A 266 3.90 8.70 15.06
C ALA A 266 3.65 9.04 16.54
N ALA A 267 3.26 10.27 16.85
CA ALA A 267 2.87 10.68 18.20
C ALA A 267 1.52 10.10 18.64
N ASN A 268 0.69 9.63 17.71
CA ASN A 268 -0.62 9.07 18.03
C ASN A 268 -0.47 7.60 18.48
N PRO A 269 -0.86 7.27 19.73
CA PRO A 269 -0.68 5.92 20.29
C PRO A 269 -1.51 4.84 19.57
N ARG A 270 -2.45 5.22 18.69
CA ARG A 270 -3.22 4.28 17.86
C ARG A 270 -2.39 3.67 16.73
N PHE A 271 -1.31 4.33 16.28
CA PHE A 271 -0.55 3.92 15.11
C PHE A 271 0.86 3.46 15.47
N ALA A 272 1.30 2.39 14.81
CA ALA A 272 2.70 2.01 14.74
C ALA A 272 3.20 2.41 13.35
N VAL A 273 3.77 3.62 13.26
CA VAL A 273 4.19 4.23 11.98
C VAL A 273 5.61 3.81 11.64
N THR A 274 5.86 3.48 10.37
CA THR A 274 7.20 3.20 9.85
C THR A 274 7.37 3.89 8.50
N LEU A 275 8.33 4.82 8.40
CA LEU A 275 8.75 5.46 7.17
C LEU A 275 9.85 4.64 6.48
N VAL A 276 9.52 4.11 5.31
CA VAL A 276 10.43 3.39 4.41
C VAL A 276 10.84 4.33 3.28
N PHE A 277 12.13 4.57 3.14
CA PHE A 277 12.73 5.29 2.03
C PHE A 277 13.43 4.32 1.09
N VAL A 278 12.93 4.16 -0.14
CA VAL A 278 13.57 3.34 -1.17
C VAL A 278 14.54 4.20 -1.97
N ASP A 279 15.83 3.95 -1.81
CA ASP A 279 16.91 4.66 -2.51
C ASP A 279 17.47 3.79 -3.64
N CYS A 280 18.20 4.43 -4.54
CA CYS A 280 18.89 3.79 -5.66
C CYS A 280 19.95 4.75 -6.17
N ASP A 281 21.12 4.25 -6.59
CA ASP A 281 22.19 5.05 -7.16
C ASP A 281 21.74 5.74 -8.46
N ASP A 282 22.23 6.96 -8.69
CA ASP A 282 21.80 7.80 -9.81
C ASP A 282 22.09 7.16 -11.17
N GLU A 283 23.21 6.46 -11.32
CA GLU A 283 23.55 5.73 -12.54
C GLU A 283 22.56 4.60 -12.83
N VAL A 284 22.13 3.89 -11.78
CA VAL A 284 21.14 2.81 -11.90
C VAL A 284 19.77 3.39 -12.24
N LEU A 285 19.36 4.47 -11.57
CA LEU A 285 18.11 5.16 -11.86
C LEU A 285 18.08 5.68 -13.30
N GLY A 286 19.18 6.29 -13.76
CA GLY A 286 19.32 6.75 -15.14
C GLY A 286 19.08 5.63 -16.16
N ARG A 287 19.62 4.43 -15.91
CA ARG A 287 19.35 3.24 -16.73
C ARG A 287 17.89 2.81 -16.67
N ARG A 288 17.30 2.70 -15.48
CA ARG A 288 15.88 2.32 -15.31
C ARG A 288 14.91 3.26 -16.03
N PHE A 289 15.17 4.57 -15.99
CA PHE A 289 14.37 5.56 -16.73
C PHE A 289 14.52 5.41 -18.24
N THR A 290 15.73 5.10 -18.70
CA THR A 290 16.00 4.85 -20.13
C THR A 290 15.28 3.58 -20.61
N GLU A 291 15.36 2.49 -19.84
CA GLU A 291 14.70 1.21 -20.14
C GLU A 291 13.19 1.34 -20.19
N THR A 292 12.60 2.01 -19.19
CA THR A 292 11.14 2.21 -19.11
C THR A 292 10.64 3.30 -20.04
N ARG A 293 11.55 4.07 -20.68
CA ARG A 293 11.27 5.26 -21.49
C ARG A 293 10.36 6.28 -20.80
N ARG A 294 10.32 6.27 -19.47
CA ARG A 294 9.51 7.21 -18.68
C ARG A 294 10.25 8.54 -18.54
N ARG A 295 9.51 9.64 -18.56
CA ARG A 295 10.08 10.96 -18.25
C ARG A 295 10.19 11.12 -16.73
N HIS A 296 11.29 11.70 -16.29
CA HIS A 296 11.46 12.08 -14.90
C HIS A 296 10.62 13.33 -14.58
N PRO A 297 9.78 13.33 -13.52
CA PRO A 297 8.86 14.44 -13.24
C PRO A 297 9.54 15.80 -13.07
N LEU A 298 10.71 15.84 -12.42
CA LEU A 298 11.49 17.08 -12.19
C LEU A 298 12.49 17.43 -13.31
N ALA A 299 12.63 16.59 -14.33
CA ALA A 299 13.56 16.89 -15.43
C ALA A 299 13.05 18.07 -16.29
N GLN A 300 11.73 18.22 -16.46
CA GLN A 300 11.12 19.36 -17.18
C GLN A 300 11.76 19.63 -18.57
N GLY A 301 12.13 18.58 -19.30
CA GLY A 301 12.80 18.70 -20.61
C GLY A 301 14.33 18.70 -20.58
N ARG A 302 14.95 18.69 -19.41
CA ARG A 302 16.40 18.49 -19.20
C ARG A 302 16.77 17.00 -19.18
N PRO A 303 18.07 16.65 -19.21
CA PRO A 303 18.52 15.28 -18.97
C PRO A 303 17.99 14.69 -17.67
N VAL A 304 17.73 13.38 -17.66
CA VAL A 304 17.22 12.65 -16.48
C VAL A 304 18.14 12.83 -15.26
N ALA A 305 19.46 12.88 -15.49
CA ALA A 305 20.46 13.09 -14.44
C ALA A 305 20.21 14.39 -13.64
N ASP A 306 19.83 15.48 -14.31
CA ASP A 306 19.54 16.76 -13.65
C ASP A 306 18.27 16.65 -12.78
N GLY A 307 17.25 15.96 -13.30
CA GLY A 307 16.03 15.68 -12.56
C GLY A 307 16.27 14.86 -11.30
N LEU A 308 17.12 13.84 -11.39
CA LEU A 308 17.53 12.98 -10.27
C LEU A 308 18.31 13.77 -9.22
N ALA A 309 19.26 14.61 -9.64
CA ALA A 309 20.05 15.43 -8.72
C ALA A 309 19.17 16.41 -7.92
N VAL A 310 18.18 17.04 -8.57
CA VAL A 310 17.21 17.91 -7.91
C VAL A 310 16.31 17.11 -6.96
N GLU A 311 15.80 15.97 -7.41
CA GLU A 311 14.98 15.09 -6.57
C GLU A 311 15.73 14.66 -5.30
N ARG A 312 16.97 14.18 -5.45
CA ARG A 312 17.80 13.70 -4.33
C ARG A 312 18.00 14.76 -3.27
N ARG A 313 18.21 16.01 -3.67
CA ARG A 313 18.31 17.15 -2.73
C ARG A 313 16.97 17.45 -2.06
N LEU A 314 15.89 17.41 -2.81
CA LEU A 314 14.53 17.66 -2.30
C LEU A 314 14.17 16.62 -1.23
N VAL A 315 14.36 15.33 -1.51
CA VAL A 315 13.90 14.23 -0.63
C VAL A 315 14.92 13.84 0.45
N ALA A 316 16.10 14.46 0.49
CA ALA A 316 17.13 14.17 1.49
C ALA A 316 16.62 14.23 2.95
N PRO A 317 15.80 15.21 3.36
CA PRO A 317 15.27 15.23 4.74
C PRO A 317 14.33 14.05 5.03
N LEU A 318 13.59 13.54 4.04
CA LEU A 318 12.77 12.33 4.21
C LEU A 318 13.64 11.09 4.39
N ARG A 319 14.77 11.02 3.67
CA ARG A 319 15.75 9.94 3.84
C ARG A 319 16.39 9.97 5.22
N GLU A 320 16.73 11.15 5.74
CA GLU A 320 17.32 11.32 7.08
C GLU A 320 16.33 10.95 8.19
N ARG A 321 15.04 11.23 8.00
CA ARG A 321 13.98 10.87 8.95
C ARG A 321 13.54 9.40 8.87
N ALA A 322 13.86 8.70 7.77
CA ALA A 322 13.36 7.36 7.51
C ALA A 322 13.79 6.36 8.59
N ASP A 323 12.82 5.60 9.08
CA ASP A 323 13.07 4.51 10.02
C ASP A 323 13.79 3.35 9.31
N LEU A 324 13.59 3.22 7.99
CA LEU A 324 14.26 2.25 7.14
C LEU A 324 14.64 2.86 5.79
N VAL A 325 15.91 2.76 5.42
CA VAL A 325 16.40 3.06 4.06
C VAL A 325 16.71 1.75 3.34
N ILE A 326 16.03 1.48 2.23
CA ILE A 326 16.31 0.30 1.39
C ILE A 326 17.08 0.75 0.16
N ASP A 327 18.31 0.26 0.00
CA ASP A 327 19.09 0.48 -1.22
C ASP A 327 18.73 -0.57 -2.28
N SER A 328 17.96 -0.14 -3.29
CA SER A 328 17.49 -0.99 -4.39
C SER A 328 18.46 -1.06 -5.58
N SER A 329 19.64 -0.44 -5.50
CA SER A 329 20.56 -0.28 -6.64
C SER A 329 20.93 -1.58 -7.33
N HIS A 330 20.99 -2.66 -6.54
CA HIS A 330 21.42 -3.97 -7.00
C HIS A 330 20.47 -5.10 -6.62
N LEU A 331 19.29 -4.75 -6.09
CA LEU A 331 18.29 -5.75 -5.73
C LEU A 331 17.46 -6.12 -6.96
N ALA A 332 17.36 -7.41 -7.23
CA ALA A 332 16.31 -7.94 -8.08
C ALA A 332 14.93 -7.75 -7.40
N PRO A 333 13.83 -7.70 -8.17
CA PRO A 333 12.49 -7.54 -7.59
C PRO A 333 12.13 -8.61 -6.53
N ALA A 334 12.60 -9.85 -6.72
CA ALA A 334 12.40 -10.94 -5.76
C ALA A 334 13.18 -10.73 -4.45
N GLU A 335 14.38 -10.16 -4.51
CA GLU A 335 15.20 -9.86 -3.33
C GLU A 335 14.62 -8.67 -2.56
N LEU A 336 14.17 -7.62 -3.26
CA LEU A 336 13.43 -6.52 -2.66
C LEU A 336 12.15 -7.02 -1.97
N ARG A 337 11.43 -7.94 -2.61
CA ARG A 337 10.28 -8.61 -2.00
C ARG A 337 10.71 -9.30 -0.70
N GLN A 338 11.69 -10.20 -0.73
CA GLN A 338 12.16 -10.91 0.46
C GLN A 338 12.58 -9.97 1.60
N GLN A 339 13.29 -8.88 1.29
CA GLN A 339 13.64 -7.88 2.30
C GLN A 339 12.42 -7.22 2.92
N LEU A 340 11.38 -6.91 2.14
CA LEU A 340 10.13 -6.37 2.64
C LEU A 340 9.33 -7.40 3.42
N LEU A 341 9.28 -8.66 2.99
CA LEU A 341 8.56 -9.75 3.67
C LEU A 341 9.15 -10.04 5.05
N GLY A 342 10.48 -10.11 5.15
CA GLY A 342 11.12 -10.36 6.44
C GLY A 342 10.89 -9.24 7.45
N ARG A 343 10.63 -8.02 6.94
CA ARG A 343 10.35 -6.85 7.76
C ARG A 343 8.85 -6.80 8.05
N PHE A 344 8.02 -6.63 7.04
CA PHE A 344 6.61 -6.31 7.21
C PHE A 344 5.64 -7.50 7.25
N GLY A 345 6.10 -8.74 7.11
CA GLY A 345 5.21 -9.92 7.12
C GLY A 345 4.28 -9.97 8.33
N LEU A 346 3.00 -10.22 8.10
CA LEU A 346 1.95 -10.18 9.14
C LEU A 346 1.87 -11.46 9.97
N GLU A 347 2.25 -12.59 9.40
CA GLU A 347 2.33 -13.87 10.10
C GLU A 347 3.71 -13.99 10.77
N SER A 348 3.84 -13.63 12.05
CA SER A 348 4.75 -14.39 12.91
C SER A 348 4.58 -14.11 14.41
N PRO A 349 4.39 -15.15 15.24
CA PRO A 349 4.44 -15.06 16.70
C PRO A 349 5.87 -14.87 17.26
N LEU A 350 6.92 -14.89 16.43
CA LEU A 350 8.32 -14.91 16.87
C LEU A 350 9.03 -13.55 16.75
N GLY A 351 9.28 -12.91 17.90
CA GLY A 351 10.39 -11.97 18.17
C GLY A 351 10.70 -10.84 17.17
N MET A 352 11.93 -10.32 17.26
CA MET A 352 12.59 -9.42 16.30
C MET A 352 13.20 -10.23 15.14
N SER A 353 13.05 -9.78 13.88
CA SER A 353 13.72 -10.44 12.74
C SER A 353 15.18 -10.00 12.62
N VAL A 354 16.09 -10.93 12.31
CA VAL A 354 17.51 -10.64 12.07
C VAL A 354 17.83 -10.77 10.58
N PHE A 355 18.33 -9.71 9.98
CA PHE A 355 18.83 -9.68 8.62
C PHE A 355 20.34 -9.85 8.64
N VAL A 356 20.86 -10.81 7.90
CA VAL A 356 22.29 -11.00 7.71
C VAL A 356 22.60 -10.69 6.26
N THR A 357 23.53 -9.77 6.00
CA THR A 357 23.91 -9.40 4.64
C THR A 357 25.41 -9.41 4.44
N SER A 358 25.90 -10.05 3.38
CA SER A 358 27.31 -9.94 3.00
C SER A 358 27.52 -8.84 1.96
N PHE A 359 28.57 -8.03 2.10
CA PHE A 359 28.86 -6.94 1.17
C PHE A 359 30.36 -6.77 0.88
N SER A 360 30.63 -5.91 -0.11
CA SER A 360 31.95 -5.46 -0.54
C SER A 360 32.27 -4.06 -0.03
N PHE A 361 33.36 -3.89 0.71
CA PHE A 361 33.83 -2.55 1.10
C PHE A 361 34.14 -1.64 -0.09
N ARG A 362 34.48 -2.19 -1.26
CA ARG A 362 34.67 -1.40 -2.48
C ARG A 362 33.37 -0.75 -2.97
N GLN A 363 32.22 -1.31 -2.63
CA GLN A 363 30.89 -0.85 -3.03
C GLN A 363 30.20 -0.02 -1.93
N GLY A 364 30.91 0.28 -0.86
CA GLY A 364 30.37 0.99 0.30
C GLY A 364 29.55 0.09 1.22
N LEU A 365 29.24 0.61 2.41
CA LEU A 365 28.46 -0.09 3.41
C LEU A 365 26.98 -0.17 2.99
N PRO A 366 26.24 -1.24 3.34
CA PRO A 366 24.78 -1.24 3.26
C PRO A 366 24.23 -0.12 4.13
N ARG A 367 23.28 0.66 3.60
CA ARG A 367 22.73 1.84 4.28
C ARG A 367 21.84 1.44 5.47
N GLU A 368 21.28 0.24 5.39
CA GLU A 368 20.39 -0.36 6.37
C GLU A 368 21.10 -1.09 7.52
N ALA A 369 22.44 -1.13 7.55
CA ALA A 369 23.19 -1.92 8.53
C ALA A 369 23.18 -1.29 9.93
N ASP A 370 22.71 -2.04 10.93
CA ASP A 370 22.84 -1.69 12.35
C ASP A 370 24.23 -2.06 12.89
N LEU A 371 24.70 -3.26 12.53
CA LEU A 371 26.00 -3.80 12.94
C LEU A 371 26.83 -4.14 11.72
N VAL A 372 28.10 -3.76 11.71
CA VAL A 372 29.01 -4.00 10.60
C VAL A 372 30.27 -4.70 11.10
N PHE A 373 30.54 -5.88 10.54
CA PHE A 373 31.70 -6.71 10.88
C PHE A 373 32.66 -6.80 9.70
N ASP A 374 33.89 -6.32 9.90
CA ASP A 374 34.95 -6.42 8.90
C ASP A 374 35.68 -7.76 9.03
N VAL A 375 35.65 -8.57 7.98
CA VAL A 375 36.34 -9.87 7.91
C VAL A 375 37.50 -9.87 6.90
N ARG A 376 38.00 -8.69 6.52
CA ARG A 376 39.15 -8.55 5.60
C ARG A 376 40.46 -9.09 6.16
N PHE A 377 40.55 -9.31 7.46
CA PHE A 377 41.73 -9.87 8.14
C PHE A 377 41.87 -11.38 7.92
N LEU A 378 40.78 -12.10 7.61
CA LEU A 378 40.83 -13.54 7.33
C LEU A 378 41.60 -13.83 6.03
N ALA A 379 42.21 -15.02 5.96
CA ALA A 379 42.93 -15.54 4.81
C ALA A 379 42.14 -15.33 3.51
N ASN A 380 42.76 -14.66 2.55
CA ASN A 380 42.08 -14.21 1.34
C ASN A 380 42.12 -15.27 0.22
N PRO A 381 40.98 -15.90 -0.14
CA PRO A 381 40.94 -16.96 -1.16
C PRO A 381 41.21 -16.43 -2.57
N HIS A 382 41.17 -15.12 -2.78
CA HIS A 382 41.35 -14.49 -4.08
C HIS A 382 42.74 -14.72 -4.71
N TYR A 383 43.76 -15.02 -3.91
CA TYR A 383 45.11 -15.28 -4.40
C TYR A 383 45.31 -16.72 -4.91
N ASP A 384 44.40 -17.63 -4.56
CA ASP A 384 44.39 -18.98 -5.10
C ASP A 384 43.60 -18.98 -6.42
N PRO A 385 44.23 -19.31 -7.57
CA PRO A 385 43.56 -19.33 -8.87
C PRO A 385 42.35 -20.26 -8.94
N VAL A 386 42.33 -21.34 -8.15
CA VAL A 386 41.25 -22.33 -8.12
C VAL A 386 40.05 -21.81 -7.30
N LEU A 387 40.31 -21.08 -6.21
CA LEU A 387 39.27 -20.53 -5.34
C LEU A 387 38.74 -19.18 -5.82
N LYS A 388 39.54 -18.42 -6.57
CA LYS A 388 39.16 -17.12 -7.12
C LYS A 388 37.80 -17.09 -7.85
N PRO A 389 37.47 -18.05 -8.75
CA PRO A 389 36.17 -18.05 -9.43
C PRO A 389 35.00 -18.52 -8.53
N LEU A 390 35.27 -19.13 -7.39
CA LEU A 390 34.23 -19.62 -6.47
C LEU A 390 33.68 -18.47 -5.60
N SER A 391 32.72 -18.80 -4.75
CA SER A 391 32.06 -17.94 -3.78
C SER A 391 32.17 -18.51 -2.37
N GLY A 392 31.80 -17.73 -1.35
CA GLY A 392 31.74 -18.23 0.02
C GLY A 392 30.67 -19.29 0.28
N GLN A 393 29.81 -19.59 -0.70
CA GLN A 393 28.85 -20.69 -0.64
C GLN A 393 29.48 -22.03 -1.04
N ASP A 394 30.64 -22.00 -1.71
CA ASP A 394 31.34 -23.19 -2.16
C ASP A 394 32.20 -23.79 -1.04
N ALA A 395 32.08 -25.11 -0.83
CA ALA A 395 32.77 -25.83 0.24
C ALA A 395 34.29 -25.62 0.22
N ALA A 396 34.91 -25.54 -0.96
CA ALA A 396 36.36 -25.31 -1.08
C ALA A 396 36.80 -23.96 -0.51
N VAL A 397 35.96 -22.91 -0.65
CA VAL A 397 36.22 -21.58 -0.08
C VAL A 397 35.95 -21.59 1.42
N ALA A 398 34.89 -22.27 1.86
CA ALA A 398 34.58 -22.45 3.28
C ALA A 398 35.74 -23.13 4.02
N ASP A 399 36.22 -24.27 3.52
CA ASP A 399 37.34 -25.02 4.10
C ASP A 399 38.62 -24.17 4.16
N TYR A 400 38.86 -23.36 3.14
CA TYR A 400 40.02 -22.46 3.11
C TYR A 400 39.93 -21.40 4.22
N VAL A 401 38.76 -20.77 4.41
CA VAL A 401 38.58 -19.73 5.44
C VAL A 401 38.59 -20.33 6.84
N VAL A 402 38.01 -21.53 7.04
CA VAL A 402 37.98 -22.22 8.34
C VAL A 402 39.37 -22.61 8.84
N ARG A 403 40.32 -22.89 7.93
CA ARG A 403 41.72 -23.21 8.29
C ARG A 403 42.50 -22.02 8.83
N ASP A 404 42.00 -20.80 8.67
CA ASP A 404 42.61 -19.63 9.28
C ASP A 404 42.49 -19.72 10.81
N ALA A 405 43.63 -19.68 11.51
CA ALA A 405 43.67 -19.79 12.97
C ALA A 405 42.90 -18.66 13.67
N GLY A 406 42.70 -17.52 13.02
CA GLY A 406 41.90 -16.40 13.50
C GLY A 406 40.40 -16.56 13.30
N PHE A 407 39.94 -17.47 12.43
CA PHE A 407 38.51 -17.62 12.13
C PHE A 407 37.70 -18.12 13.33
N ALA A 408 38.07 -19.25 13.92
CA ALA A 408 37.29 -19.84 15.01
C ALA A 408 37.20 -18.92 16.24
N PRO A 409 38.31 -18.35 16.76
CA PRO A 409 38.23 -17.41 17.87
C PRO A 409 37.39 -16.17 17.54
N PHE A 410 37.51 -15.62 16.32
CA PHE A 410 36.68 -14.48 15.91
C PHE A 410 35.19 -14.84 15.91
N PHE A 411 34.83 -15.97 15.32
CA PHE A 411 33.43 -16.37 15.20
C PHE A 411 32.80 -16.67 16.57
N ASP A 412 33.57 -17.26 17.49
CA ASP A 412 33.14 -17.50 18.88
C ASP A 412 32.88 -16.18 19.62
N HIS A 413 33.79 -15.20 19.52
CA HIS A 413 33.58 -13.89 20.16
C HIS A 413 32.42 -13.11 19.52
N LEU A 414 32.30 -13.16 18.20
CA LEU A 414 31.19 -12.53 17.47
C LEU A 414 29.86 -13.08 17.95
N THR A 415 29.73 -14.41 18.01
CA THR A 415 28.49 -15.07 18.42
C THR A 415 28.19 -14.87 19.90
N ALA A 416 29.19 -14.91 20.78
CA ALA A 416 29.02 -14.58 22.21
C ALA A 416 28.55 -13.14 22.42
N MET A 417 29.09 -12.18 21.65
CA MET A 417 28.65 -10.79 21.70
C MET A 417 27.20 -10.66 21.24
N LEU A 418 26.84 -11.27 20.10
CA LEU A 418 25.48 -11.23 19.57
C LEU A 418 24.47 -11.91 20.51
N GLU A 419 24.85 -12.99 21.18
CA GLU A 419 24.02 -13.66 22.18
C GLU A 419 23.65 -12.73 23.34
N GLY A 420 24.57 -11.85 23.76
CA GLY A 420 24.31 -10.81 24.75
C GLY A 420 23.54 -9.58 24.24
N LEU A 421 23.70 -9.22 22.96
CA LEU A 421 23.07 -8.04 22.35
C LEU A 421 21.63 -8.28 21.90
N LEU A 422 21.33 -9.44 21.31
CA LEU A 422 20.04 -9.72 20.70
C LEU A 422 18.85 -9.50 21.67
N PRO A 423 18.86 -10.01 22.93
CA PRO A 423 17.76 -9.77 23.85
C PRO A 423 17.60 -8.30 24.24
N ARG A 424 18.69 -7.52 24.23
CA ARG A 424 18.66 -6.09 24.57
C ARG A 424 18.02 -5.26 23.45
N TYR A 425 18.33 -5.57 22.20
CA TYR A 425 17.63 -4.96 21.07
C TYR A 425 16.13 -5.29 21.07
N GLU A 426 15.76 -6.52 21.45
CA GLU A 426 14.35 -6.89 21.61
C GLU A 426 13.66 -6.09 22.73
N GLN A 427 14.33 -5.91 23.88
CA GLN A 427 13.81 -5.10 24.99
C GLN A 427 13.71 -3.61 24.65
N GLU A 428 14.61 -3.10 23.81
CA GLU A 428 14.55 -1.75 23.26
C GLU A 428 13.35 -1.57 22.30
N GLY A 429 12.72 -2.67 21.88
CA GLY A 429 11.59 -2.65 20.95
C GLY A 429 12.00 -2.64 19.49
N LYS A 430 13.26 -2.97 19.15
CA LYS A 430 13.66 -3.12 17.76
C LYS A 430 12.86 -4.25 17.13
N SER A 431 12.16 -3.92 16.05
CA SER A 431 11.42 -4.91 15.26
C SER A 431 12.34 -5.72 14.35
N TYR A 432 13.47 -5.12 13.93
CA TYR A 432 14.45 -5.75 13.04
C TYR A 432 15.87 -5.36 13.44
N LEU A 433 16.84 -6.23 13.15
CA LEU A 433 18.27 -5.97 13.30
C LEU A 433 19.01 -6.40 12.03
N THR A 434 19.75 -5.50 11.39
CA THR A 434 20.56 -5.80 10.21
C THR A 434 22.04 -5.91 10.55
N ILE A 435 22.59 -7.10 10.36
CA ILE A 435 24.00 -7.44 10.56
C ILE A 435 24.68 -7.57 9.19
N ALA A 436 25.58 -6.64 8.90
CA ALA A 436 26.37 -6.62 7.67
C ALA A 436 27.77 -7.17 7.88
N VAL A 437 28.17 -8.13 7.05
CA VAL A 437 29.52 -8.73 7.06
C VAL A 437 30.27 -8.31 5.80
N GLY A 438 31.41 -7.65 5.97
CA GLY A 438 32.14 -7.00 4.87
C GLY A 438 33.48 -7.65 4.58
N CYS A 439 33.76 -7.89 3.30
CA CYS A 439 35.13 -8.16 2.84
C CYS A 439 35.47 -7.24 1.65
N THR A 440 36.67 -7.33 1.09
CA THR A 440 37.10 -6.41 0.03
C THR A 440 36.27 -6.55 -1.25
N GLY A 441 35.86 -7.76 -1.62
CA GLY A 441 35.17 -8.04 -2.88
C GLY A 441 33.72 -8.53 -2.76
N GLY A 442 33.23 -8.77 -1.54
CA GLY A 442 31.85 -9.21 -1.30
C GLY A 442 31.48 -10.62 -1.79
N ARG A 443 32.47 -11.47 -2.15
CA ARG A 443 32.24 -12.76 -2.82
C ARG A 443 32.66 -13.99 -2.01
N HIS A 444 33.77 -13.92 -1.27
CA HIS A 444 34.38 -15.08 -0.59
C HIS A 444 34.14 -15.05 0.92
N ARG A 445 35.01 -14.34 1.65
CA ARG A 445 35.05 -14.32 3.12
C ARG A 445 33.75 -13.81 3.74
N SER A 446 33.22 -12.69 3.25
CA SER A 446 31.98 -12.13 3.83
C SER A 446 30.77 -13.01 3.58
N VAL A 447 30.68 -13.64 2.41
CA VAL A 447 29.60 -14.57 2.07
C VAL A 447 29.64 -15.78 3.01
N PHE A 448 30.82 -16.41 3.15
CA PHE A 448 30.99 -17.55 4.04
C PHE A 448 30.63 -17.23 5.50
N VAL A 449 31.14 -16.11 6.03
CA VAL A 449 30.86 -15.72 7.42
C VAL A 449 29.39 -15.36 7.62
N ALA A 450 28.73 -14.73 6.64
CA ALA A 450 27.31 -14.43 6.68
C ALA A 450 26.44 -15.71 6.68
N GLU A 451 26.75 -16.68 5.83
CA GLU A 451 26.11 -18.01 5.81
C GLU A 451 26.24 -18.71 7.17
N ARG A 452 27.46 -18.74 7.73
CA ARG A 452 27.73 -19.36 9.02
C ARG A 452 26.98 -18.66 10.16
N LEU A 453 26.93 -17.33 10.15
CA LEU A 453 26.20 -16.54 11.13
C LEU A 453 24.69 -16.78 11.03
N ALA A 454 24.14 -16.82 9.82
CA ALA A 454 22.72 -17.08 9.60
C ALA A 454 22.31 -18.48 10.10
N SER A 455 23.15 -19.49 9.85
CA SER A 455 22.98 -20.84 10.39
C SER A 455 22.98 -20.86 11.92
N TRP A 456 23.96 -20.20 12.56
CA TRP A 456 24.06 -20.12 14.03
C TRP A 456 22.84 -19.43 14.66
N LEU A 457 22.32 -18.37 14.03
CA LEU A 457 21.10 -17.69 14.47
C LEU A 457 19.85 -18.58 14.28
N GLY A 458 19.78 -19.34 13.18
CA GLY A 458 18.69 -20.27 12.89
C GLY A 458 18.62 -21.43 13.89
N GLU A 459 19.76 -21.99 14.29
CA GLU A 459 19.86 -23.00 15.35
C GLU A 459 19.29 -22.51 16.69
N ARG A 460 19.37 -21.21 16.94
CA ARG A 460 18.78 -20.51 18.11
C ARG A 460 17.32 -20.12 17.92
N ARG A 461 16.65 -20.67 16.91
CA ARG A 461 15.24 -20.42 16.57
C ARG A 461 14.92 -18.93 16.34
N ARG A 462 15.91 -18.15 15.89
CA ARG A 462 15.69 -16.76 15.46
C ARG A 462 15.13 -16.74 14.04
N ARG A 463 14.33 -15.72 13.73
CA ARG A 463 13.87 -15.47 12.36
C ARG A 463 15.00 -14.77 11.59
N VAL A 464 15.63 -15.50 10.68
CA VAL A 464 16.81 -15.01 9.95
C VAL A 464 16.50 -14.84 8.47
N HIS A 465 16.92 -13.72 7.92
CA HIS A 465 16.89 -13.44 6.49
C HIS A 465 18.31 -13.20 5.99
N LEU A 466 18.80 -14.05 5.09
CA LEU A 466 20.14 -13.95 4.53
C LEU A 466 20.09 -13.36 3.12
N THR A 467 21.00 -12.43 2.82
CA THR A 467 21.16 -11.87 1.46
C THR A 467 22.64 -11.64 1.16
N HIS A 468 23.03 -11.75 -0.10
CA HIS A 468 24.40 -11.50 -0.54
C HIS A 468 24.45 -10.39 -1.58
N ARG A 469 24.72 -9.15 -1.15
CA ARG A 469 24.60 -7.94 -1.98
C ARG A 469 25.45 -7.96 -3.25
N ASP A 470 26.63 -8.57 -3.21
CA ASP A 470 27.63 -8.46 -4.29
C ASP A 470 28.05 -9.81 -4.91
N ILE A 471 27.43 -10.93 -4.51
CA ILE A 471 27.89 -12.29 -4.88
C ILE A 471 27.78 -12.58 -6.38
N THR A 472 26.75 -12.06 -7.04
CA THR A 472 26.45 -12.27 -8.47
C THR A 472 27.25 -11.37 -9.40
N ARG A 473 28.10 -10.49 -8.89
CA ARG A 473 28.91 -9.61 -9.74
C ARG A 473 30.06 -10.38 -10.38
N ASP A 474 30.03 -10.47 -11.70
CA ASP A 474 31.13 -10.97 -12.52
C ASP A 474 32.33 -10.01 -12.41
N PRO A 475 33.52 -10.45 -11.93
CA PRO A 475 34.70 -9.61 -11.80
C PRO A 475 35.16 -8.97 -13.11
N ALA A 476 34.76 -9.51 -14.29
CA ALA A 476 35.18 -9.01 -15.58
C ALA A 476 34.54 -7.67 -16.01
N ARG A 477 33.36 -7.31 -15.48
CA ARG A 477 32.62 -6.10 -15.93
C ARG A 477 33.02 -4.81 -15.20
N ALA A 478 33.68 -4.88 -14.05
CA ALA A 478 34.07 -3.70 -13.27
C ALA A 478 35.40 -3.05 -13.74
N ALA A 479 36.15 -3.69 -14.63
CA ALA A 479 37.42 -3.17 -15.15
C ALA A 479 37.31 -2.50 -16.54
N GLY A 480 36.10 -2.47 -17.14
CA GLY A 480 35.85 -1.96 -18.48
C GLY A 480 35.17 -0.59 -18.50
N GLY A 481 35.84 0.42 -17.96
CA GLY A 481 35.45 1.82 -18.08
C GLY A 481 36.71 2.67 -18.22
N ARG A 482 37.25 2.73 -19.44
CA ARG A 482 38.22 3.75 -19.86
C ARG A 482 37.51 4.72 -20.77
#